data_AF-A0AAD3DHJ3-F1
#
_entry.id   AF-A0AAD3DHJ3-F1
#
_cell.length_a   1.000
_cell.length_b   1.000
_cell.length_c   1.000
_cell.angle_alpha   90.00
_cell.angle_beta   90.00
_cell.angle_gamma   90.00
#
_symmetry.space_group_name_H-M   'P 1'
#
loop_
_entity.id
_entity.type
_entity.pdbx_description
1 polymer ?
#
loop_
_entity_poly.entity_id
_entity_poly.type
_entity_poly.pdbx_seq_one_letter_code
_entity_poly.pdbx_strand_id
1 'polypeptide(L)'
;MSSFRRAGTADTGTRPGLHGQTLVSMGLVDLDRLLSGGLPLGSVLLVLEDASSGQHLNIIRYFISEGLACRQRVMWLTTSPPAGGAAAFLPADAAPSSQSKAGGQGQSDQPQQQQPELRIAWQYKKYIREDEEEAGGGLYGS
;
A
#
# COMPACT_ATOMS: atom_id res chain seq x y z
N MET A 1 8.27 -47.69 6.54
CA MET A 1 8.61 -46.29 6.87
C MET A 1 7.60 -45.40 6.15
N SER A 2 6.51 -45.02 6.84
CA SER A 2 5.41 -44.29 6.19
C SER A 2 5.79 -42.83 6.00
N SER A 3 5.89 -42.42 4.73
CA SER A 3 6.14 -41.05 4.35
C SER A 3 4.82 -40.27 4.37
N PHE A 4 4.63 -39.41 5.37
CA PHE A 4 3.56 -38.43 5.36
C PHE A 4 4.00 -37.23 4.52
N ARG A 5 3.91 -37.34 3.19
CA ARG A 5 3.90 -36.16 2.33
C ARG A 5 2.48 -35.63 2.25
N ARG A 6 2.10 -34.76 3.18
CA ARG A 6 0.94 -33.89 2.97
C ARG A 6 1.40 -32.71 2.12
N ALA A 7 1.33 -32.85 0.80
CA ALA A 7 1.29 -31.70 -0.09
C ALA A 7 -0.09 -31.05 0.09
N GLY A 8 -0.31 -30.41 1.24
CA GLY A 8 -1.40 -29.45 1.37
C GLY A 8 -1.04 -28.24 0.51
N THR A 9 -1.96 -27.78 -0.32
CA THR A 9 -1.87 -26.46 -0.95
C THR A 9 -1.55 -25.47 0.17
N ALA A 10 -0.33 -24.93 0.21
CA ALA A 10 0.07 -24.02 1.28
C ALA A 10 -0.93 -22.86 1.29
N ASP A 11 -1.62 -22.66 2.42
CA ASP A 11 -2.57 -21.56 2.54
C ASP A 11 -1.82 -20.26 2.26
N THR A 12 -2.45 -19.36 1.50
CA THR A 12 -1.82 -18.10 1.12
C THR A 12 -1.42 -17.34 2.38
N GLY A 13 -0.16 -16.88 2.44
CA GLY A 13 0.40 -16.19 3.61
C GLY A 13 1.03 -17.10 4.67
N THR A 14 1.07 -18.41 4.46
CA THR A 14 1.81 -19.33 5.34
C THR A 14 3.15 -19.73 4.75
N ARG A 15 4.15 -19.92 5.60
CA ARG A 15 5.51 -20.32 5.22
C ARG A 15 5.99 -21.50 6.08
N PRO A 16 6.78 -22.45 5.55
CA PRO A 16 7.39 -23.47 6.37
C PRO A 16 8.49 -22.87 7.26
N GLY A 17 8.45 -23.16 8.56
CA GLY A 17 9.46 -22.81 9.55
C GLY A 17 10.33 -24.01 9.96
N LEU A 18 11.25 -23.77 10.88
CA LEU A 18 12.07 -24.83 11.44
C LEU A 18 11.21 -25.84 12.21
N HIS A 19 11.68 -27.09 12.31
CA HIS A 19 11.01 -28.18 13.04
C HIS A 19 9.57 -28.47 12.58
N GLY A 20 9.23 -28.16 11.32
CA GLY A 20 7.88 -28.38 10.78
C GLY A 20 6.83 -27.40 11.31
N GLN A 21 7.25 -26.30 11.94
CA GLN A 21 6.34 -25.22 12.30
C GLN A 21 5.84 -24.54 11.04
N THR A 22 4.62 -24.00 11.11
CA THR A 22 4.09 -23.12 10.06
C THR A 22 4.15 -21.69 10.57
N LEU A 23 4.78 -20.80 9.80
CA LEU A 23 4.97 -19.41 10.14
C LEU A 23 4.02 -18.52 9.32
N VAL A 24 3.70 -17.35 9.87
CA VAL A 24 2.95 -16.27 9.22
C VAL A 24 3.81 -15.01 9.27
N SER A 25 3.74 -14.17 8.23
CA SER A 25 4.48 -12.91 8.20
C SER A 25 3.84 -11.84 9.10
N MET A 26 4.68 -10.97 9.64
CA MET A 26 4.29 -9.75 10.38
C MET A 26 3.87 -8.59 9.45
N GLY A 27 3.99 -8.75 8.13
CA GLY A 27 3.85 -7.66 7.16
C GLY A 27 5.05 -6.70 7.11
N LEU A 28 6.10 -6.98 7.90
CA LEU A 28 7.35 -6.24 7.94
C LEU A 28 8.54 -7.20 7.80
N VAL A 29 9.30 -7.05 6.73
CA VAL A 29 10.44 -7.93 6.41
C VAL A 29 11.50 -7.96 7.51
N ASP A 30 11.76 -6.82 8.15
CA ASP A 30 12.77 -6.73 9.20
C ASP A 30 12.33 -7.44 10.48
N LEU A 31 11.04 -7.36 10.81
CA LEU A 31 10.49 -8.05 11.97
C LEU A 31 10.39 -9.56 11.73
N ASP A 32 10.01 -9.97 10.52
CA ASP A 32 10.06 -11.38 10.12
C ASP A 32 11.48 -11.94 10.28
N ARG A 33 12.51 -11.21 9.83
CA ARG A 33 13.90 -11.62 10.00
C ARG A 33 14.30 -11.75 11.47
N LEU A 34 13.89 -10.78 12.30
CA LEU A 34 14.15 -10.81 13.74
C LEU A 34 13.50 -12.04 14.41
N LEU A 35 12.31 -12.42 13.95
CA LEU A 35 11.57 -13.59 14.42
C LEU A 35 11.95 -14.89 13.69
N SER A 36 13.11 -14.93 13.03
CA SER A 36 13.61 -16.13 12.31
C SER A 36 12.71 -16.61 11.15
N GLY A 37 12.02 -15.68 10.48
CA GLY A 37 11.22 -15.91 9.29
C GLY A 37 9.72 -15.63 9.45
N GLY A 38 9.26 -15.27 10.65
CA GLY A 38 7.87 -14.89 10.94
C GLY A 38 7.38 -15.39 12.29
N LEU A 39 6.07 -15.26 12.54
CA LEU A 39 5.41 -15.77 13.74
C LEU A 39 4.92 -17.21 13.56
N PRO A 40 5.22 -18.15 14.47
CA PRO A 40 4.62 -19.47 14.46
C PRO A 40 3.10 -19.45 14.63
N LEU A 41 2.37 -20.24 13.85
CA LEU A 41 0.93 -20.42 14.03
C LEU A 41 0.61 -20.97 15.43
N GLY A 42 -0.44 -20.43 16.05
CA GLY A 42 -0.85 -20.78 17.41
C GLY A 42 -0.01 -20.12 18.51
N SER A 43 0.91 -19.22 18.16
CA SER A 43 1.65 -18.40 19.14
C SER A 43 0.90 -17.10 19.47
N VAL A 44 1.31 -16.46 20.56
CA VAL A 44 0.85 -15.13 20.97
C VAL A 44 2.05 -14.21 21.04
N LEU A 45 1.96 -13.04 20.39
CA LEU A 45 2.98 -12.00 20.42
C LEU A 45 2.49 -10.83 21.28
N LEU A 46 3.32 -10.40 22.23
CA LEU A 46 3.10 -9.19 23.01
C LEU A 46 4.05 -8.09 22.53
N VAL A 47 3.51 -6.95 22.12
CA VAL A 47 4.27 -5.76 21.74
C VAL A 47 4.15 -4.74 22.86
N LEU A 48 5.28 -4.42 23.50
CA LEU A 48 5.37 -3.40 24.54
C LEU A 48 6.05 -2.18 23.97
N GLU A 49 5.51 -1.01 24.27
CA GLU A 49 6.08 0.27 23.88
C GLU A 49 6.07 1.23 25.07
N ASP A 50 7.03 2.14 25.09
CA ASP A 50 7.06 3.23 26.06
C ASP A 50 5.94 4.24 25.81
N ALA A 51 5.49 4.92 26.86
CA ALA A 51 4.36 5.86 26.84
C ALA A 51 4.59 7.06 25.90
N SER A 52 5.85 7.36 25.57
CA SER A 52 6.23 8.47 24.70
C SER A 52 6.08 8.17 23.19
N SER A 53 5.80 6.92 22.82
CA SER A 53 5.78 6.46 21.43
C SER A 53 4.53 5.65 21.09
N GLY A 54 4.07 5.72 19.84
CA GLY A 54 2.86 5.04 19.33
C GLY A 54 3.10 4.11 18.13
N GLN A 55 4.32 3.60 17.98
CA GLN A 55 4.78 2.73 16.90
C GLN A 55 4.23 1.30 16.99
N HIS A 56 3.83 0.82 18.17
CA HIS A 56 3.21 -0.50 18.33
C HIS A 56 1.96 -0.64 17.45
N LEU A 57 1.19 0.44 17.29
CA LEU A 57 0.04 0.46 16.40
C LEU A 57 0.45 0.23 14.94
N ASN A 58 1.59 0.75 14.50
CA ASN A 58 2.07 0.52 13.14
C ASN A 58 2.40 -0.96 12.92
N ILE A 59 3.04 -1.62 13.88
CA ILE A 59 3.30 -3.08 13.81
C ILE A 59 1.98 -3.86 13.68
N ILE A 60 0.98 -3.51 14.49
CA ILE A 60 -0.34 -4.13 14.45
C ILE A 60 -1.03 -3.88 13.10
N ARG A 61 -0.95 -2.65 12.56
CA ARG A 61 -1.48 -2.30 11.24
C ARG A 61 -0.90 -3.17 10.14
N TYR A 62 0.43 -3.34 10.13
CA TYR A 62 1.10 -4.15 9.13
C TYR A 62 0.69 -5.62 9.25
N PHE A 63 0.64 -6.16 10.46
CA PHE A 63 0.20 -7.54 10.69
C PHE A 63 -1.23 -7.80 10.19
N ILE A 64 -2.15 -6.87 10.47
CA ILE A 64 -3.53 -6.98 9.97
C ILE A 64 -3.57 -6.85 8.44
N SER A 65 -2.82 -5.91 7.86
CA SER A 65 -2.78 -5.70 6.42
C SER A 65 -2.21 -6.90 5.66
N GLU A 66 -1.19 -7.57 6.22
CA GLU A 66 -0.62 -8.81 5.67
C GLU A 66 -1.65 -9.94 5.68
N GLY A 67 -2.38 -10.10 6.79
CA GLY A 67 -3.47 -11.07 6.89
C GLY A 67 -4.55 -10.81 5.84
N LEU A 68 -4.94 -9.54 5.65
CA LEU A 68 -5.93 -9.16 4.63
C LEU A 68 -5.43 -9.40 3.20
N ALA A 69 -4.17 -9.05 2.90
CA ALA A 69 -3.55 -9.31 1.61
C ALA A 69 -3.51 -10.82 1.29
N CYS A 70 -3.30 -11.64 2.32
CA CYS A 70 -3.31 -13.09 2.24
C CYS A 70 -4.72 -13.72 2.26
N ARG A 71 -5.79 -12.90 2.27
CA ARG A 71 -7.20 -13.31 2.40
C ARG A 71 -7.51 -14.11 3.67
N GLN A 72 -6.77 -13.86 4.73
CA GLN A 72 -7.01 -14.45 6.04
C GLN A 72 -8.10 -13.65 6.77
N ARG A 73 -8.86 -14.34 7.64
CA ARG A 73 -9.84 -13.67 8.50
C ARG A 73 -9.09 -13.01 9.65
N VAL A 74 -9.19 -11.69 9.75
CA VAL A 74 -8.55 -10.91 10.81
C VAL A 74 -9.62 -10.28 11.70
N MET A 75 -9.36 -10.28 13.00
CA MET A 75 -10.20 -9.66 14.01
C MET A 75 -9.36 -8.64 14.78
N TRP A 76 -9.86 -7.41 14.85
CA TRP A 76 -9.22 -6.35 15.61
C TRP A 76 -10.13 -5.93 16.77
N LEU A 77 -9.59 -6.05 17.97
CA LEU A 77 -10.23 -5.60 19.21
C LEU A 77 -9.43 -4.43 19.77
N THR A 78 -10.11 -3.30 19.97
CA THR A 78 -9.52 -2.09 20.55
C THR A 78 -10.47 -1.47 21.55
N THR A 79 -9.92 -0.89 22.62
CA THR A 79 -10.67 -0.09 23.60
C THR A 79 -10.94 1.33 23.09
N SER A 80 -10.19 1.78 22.08
CA SER A 80 -10.30 3.10 21.47
C SER A 80 -10.33 2.97 19.94
N PRO A 81 -11.54 2.84 19.34
CA PRO A 81 -11.67 2.75 17.90
C PRO A 81 -11.51 4.14 17.24
N PRO A 82 -10.82 4.22 16.08
CA PRO A 82 -10.72 5.47 15.33
C PRO A 82 -12.07 5.83 14.71
N ALA A 83 -12.31 7.13 14.48
CA ALA A 83 -13.59 7.64 13.97
C ALA A 83 -14.01 7.03 12.62
N GLY A 84 -13.05 6.65 11.78
CA GLY A 84 -13.30 5.97 10.49
C GLY A 84 -13.39 4.45 10.56
N GLY A 85 -13.50 3.87 11.76
CA GLY A 85 -13.60 2.43 11.97
C GLY A 85 -12.35 1.64 11.57
N ALA A 86 -12.49 0.33 11.38
CA ALA A 86 -11.37 -0.56 11.06
C ALA A 86 -10.65 -0.17 9.75
N ALA A 87 -11.37 0.36 8.77
CA ALA A 87 -10.78 0.78 7.49
C ALA A 87 -9.79 1.94 7.65
N ALA A 88 -10.09 2.90 8.53
CA ALA A 88 -9.20 4.02 8.81
C ALA A 88 -7.95 3.63 9.62
N PHE A 89 -7.94 2.44 10.22
CA PHE A 89 -6.77 1.93 10.91
C PHE A 89 -5.72 1.38 9.94
N LEU A 90 -6.14 0.85 8.80
CA LEU A 90 -5.26 0.15 7.87
C LEU A 90 -4.44 1.12 7.00
N PRO A 91 -3.27 0.70 6.50
CA PRO A 91 -2.52 1.45 5.50
C PRO A 91 -3.37 1.69 4.24
N ALA A 92 -3.19 2.84 3.58
CA ALA A 92 -4.02 3.27 2.45
C ALA A 92 -4.06 2.26 1.28
N ASP A 93 -2.98 1.49 1.07
CA ASP A 93 -2.88 0.49 0.00
C ASP A 93 -3.67 -0.81 0.28
N ALA A 94 -4.16 -1.00 1.50
CA ALA A 94 -5.00 -2.14 1.86
C ALA A 94 -6.51 -1.85 1.66
N ALA A 95 -6.89 -0.60 1.41
CA ALA A 95 -8.25 -0.30 0.99
C ALA A 95 -8.45 -0.92 -0.40
N PRO A 96 -9.55 -1.67 -0.64
CA PRO A 96 -9.84 -2.18 -1.96
C PRO A 96 -10.03 -0.97 -2.88
N SER A 97 -9.00 -0.62 -3.64
CA SER A 97 -9.16 0.30 -4.74
C SER A 97 -10.19 -0.33 -5.66
N SER A 98 -11.32 0.34 -5.84
CA SER A 98 -12.18 0.08 -6.98
C SER A 98 -11.35 0.41 -8.21
N GLN A 99 -10.58 -0.58 -8.69
CA GLN A 99 -9.93 -0.56 -9.98
C GLN A 99 -11.03 -0.49 -11.05
N SER A 100 -11.48 0.74 -11.27
CA SER A 100 -12.21 1.14 -12.44
C SER A 100 -11.23 0.96 -13.58
N LYS A 101 -11.45 -0.08 -14.38
CA LYS A 101 -10.75 -0.31 -15.64
C LYS A 101 -10.86 0.94 -16.51
N ALA A 102 -9.85 1.80 -16.48
CA ALA A 102 -9.63 2.76 -17.57
C ALA A 102 -8.95 2.00 -18.70
N GLY A 103 -9.74 1.17 -19.39
CA GLY A 103 -9.34 0.56 -20.65
C GLY A 103 -9.15 1.65 -21.69
N GLY A 104 -7.98 1.65 -22.33
CA GLY A 104 -7.70 2.49 -23.48
C GLY A 104 -8.71 2.21 -24.59
N GLN A 105 -9.36 3.27 -25.08
CA GLN A 105 -10.00 3.28 -26.38
C GLN A 105 -9.26 4.27 -27.26
N GLY A 106 -8.73 3.75 -28.35
CA GLY A 106 -8.15 4.53 -29.43
C GLY A 106 -9.23 5.20 -30.27
N GLN A 107 -8.80 6.33 -30.85
CA GLN A 107 -9.14 6.85 -32.17
C GLN A 107 -10.44 7.66 -32.32
N SER A 108 -10.27 8.98 -32.43
CA SER A 108 -10.87 9.74 -33.54
C SER A 108 -9.98 10.95 -33.89
N ASP A 109 -9.59 11.01 -35.16
CA ASP A 109 -8.87 12.10 -35.79
C ASP A 109 -9.74 13.36 -35.87
N GLN A 110 -9.30 14.46 -35.26
CA GLN A 110 -9.54 15.84 -35.72
C GLN A 110 -8.36 16.75 -35.31
N PRO A 111 -7.85 17.61 -36.21
CA PRO A 111 -6.78 18.54 -35.88
C PRO A 111 -7.38 19.77 -35.20
N GLN A 112 -7.57 19.69 -33.89
CA GLN A 112 -7.85 20.86 -33.07
C GLN A 112 -6.64 21.07 -32.16
N GLN A 113 -5.99 22.23 -32.31
CA GLN A 113 -4.89 22.69 -31.45
C GLN A 113 -5.39 22.75 -30.00
N GLN A 114 -5.29 21.62 -29.31
CA GLN A 114 -5.52 21.50 -27.89
C GLN A 114 -4.15 21.33 -27.25
N GLN A 115 -3.71 22.36 -26.53
CA GLN A 115 -2.48 22.29 -25.76
C GLN A 115 -2.57 21.09 -24.80
N PRO A 116 -1.57 20.19 -24.78
CA PRO A 116 -1.62 18.99 -23.96
C PRO A 116 -1.79 19.35 -22.48
N GLU A 117 -2.77 18.76 -21.81
CA GLU A 117 -3.00 18.94 -20.38
C GLU A 117 -1.79 18.41 -19.59
N LEU A 118 -0.96 19.33 -19.10
CA LEU A 118 0.27 19.02 -18.37
C LEU A 118 -0.04 18.45 -16.98
N ARG A 119 -0.16 17.12 -16.86
CA ARG A 119 -0.48 16.47 -15.58
C ARG A 119 0.60 16.62 -14.50
N ILE A 120 1.87 16.71 -14.89
CA ILE A 120 3.02 16.80 -13.95
C ILE A 120 3.56 18.24 -13.89
N ALA A 121 3.55 18.95 -15.01
CA ALA A 121 4.12 20.28 -15.13
C ALA A 121 3.09 21.42 -14.93
N TRP A 122 1.92 21.15 -14.33
CA TRP A 122 0.87 22.16 -14.14
C TRP A 122 1.35 23.38 -13.34
N GLN A 123 2.31 23.20 -12.44
CA GLN A 123 2.91 24.29 -11.66
C GLN A 123 3.72 25.27 -12.53
N TYR A 124 4.25 24.81 -13.66
CA TYR A 124 5.00 25.64 -14.60
C TYR A 124 4.10 26.41 -15.56
N LYS A 125 2.78 26.19 -15.51
CA LYS A 125 1.79 26.89 -16.36
C LYS A 125 1.87 28.42 -16.21
N LYS A 126 2.30 28.92 -15.06
CA LYS A 126 2.50 30.36 -14.84
C LYS A 126 3.60 30.94 -15.73
N TYR A 127 4.74 30.24 -15.84
CA TYR A 127 5.90 30.73 -16.59
C TYR A 127 5.70 30.62 -18.10
N ILE A 128 5.00 29.58 -18.56
CA ILE A 128 4.64 29.44 -19.99
C ILE A 128 3.81 30.63 -20.48
N ARG A 129 2.94 31.18 -19.62
CA ARG A 129 2.08 32.32 -19.98
C ARG A 129 2.81 33.66 -19.92
N GLU A 130 3.81 33.78 -19.05
CA GLU A 130 4.67 34.96 -18.95
C GLU A 130 5.63 35.06 -20.16
N ASP A 131 6.15 33.93 -20.65
CA ASP A 131 6.97 33.87 -21.88
C ASP A 131 6.19 34.30 -23.15
N GLU A 132 4.88 34.01 -23.22
CA GLU A 132 4.02 34.44 -24.33
C GLU A 132 3.72 35.96 -24.31
N GLU A 133 3.64 36.56 -23.11
CA GLU A 133 3.41 38.00 -22.96
C GLU A 133 4.68 38.83 -23.24
N GLU A 134 5.87 38.35 -22.86
CA GLU A 134 7.15 39.02 -23.20
C GLU A 134 7.47 38.94 -24.70
N ALA A 135 7.10 37.86 -25.40
CA ALA A 135 7.31 37.74 -26.84
C ALA A 135 6.41 38.67 -27.67
N GLY A 136 5.30 39.17 -27.10
CA GLY A 136 4.33 40.05 -27.78
C GLY A 136 4.58 41.57 -27.61
N GLY A 137 5.47 41.98 -26.69
CA GLY A 137 5.65 43.39 -26.32
C GLY A 137 6.68 44.18 -27.15
N GLY A 138 7.34 43.55 -28.11
CA GLY A 138 8.54 44.08 -28.76
C GLY A 138 8.35 44.81 -30.09
N LEU A 139 7.26 45.55 -30.34
CA LEU A 139 7.16 46.41 -31.53
C LEU A 139 6.30 47.65 -31.27
N TYR A 140 6.90 48.75 -30.82
CA TYR A 140 6.65 50.11 -31.34
C TYR A 140 7.85 50.98 -30.96
N GLY A 141 8.60 51.40 -31.98
CA GLY A 141 9.69 52.36 -31.86
C GLY A 141 9.32 53.71 -32.48
N SER A 142 10.15 54.70 -32.09
CA SER A 142 10.34 56.05 -32.66
C SER A 142 9.22 57.07 -32.46
#